data_AF-A0A355RJX7-F1
#
_entry.id   AF-A0A355RJX7-F1
#
_cell.length_a   1.000
_cell.length_b   1.000
_cell.length_c   1.000
_cell.angle_alpha   90.00
_cell.angle_beta   90.00
_cell.angle_gamma   90.00
#
_symmetry.space_group_name_H-M   'P 1'
#
loop_
_entity.id
_entity.type
_entity.pdbx_description
1 polymer ?
#
loop_
_entity_poly.entity_id
_entity_poly.type
_entity_poly.pdbx_seq_one_letter_code
_entity_poly.pdbx_strand_id
1 'polypeptide(L)'
;MKKKLTLFVLPLLTLTANALLSGCSGGTDKTNTIYLEYFNKSGFGKEWLDNMINEWKAATSYKDFDVIVVPSSYLGGDQINQIESGTSLTDIFFGSNPEYKTGFYLNNGNGFFEDLTDLVNSSAYGESKLIKEKIPNFDSTWRETGGKQIYDSTQDKIVTSGLYLLPYTSTFTAPIFNYDDWLEKGLLTKAPSTDEVKSALTSQGIMFHEQNSKLIFDSAPFS
;
A
#
# COMPACT_ATOMS: atom_id res chain seq x y z
N MET A 1 33.60 11.31 -60.58
CA MET A 1 33.65 10.13 -59.69
C MET A 1 32.35 10.00 -58.92
N LYS A 2 31.67 8.85 -59.08
CA LYS A 2 30.70 8.13 -58.21
C LYS A 2 30.02 8.90 -57.06
N LYS A 3 28.68 9.08 -57.10
CA LYS A 3 27.59 8.33 -56.40
C LYS A 3 27.00 9.16 -55.24
N LYS A 4 25.76 9.66 -55.35
CA LYS A 4 24.43 9.10 -54.94
C LYS A 4 23.93 9.65 -53.59
N LEU A 5 22.87 10.47 -53.69
CA LEU A 5 21.65 10.57 -52.87
C LEU A 5 21.60 9.78 -51.55
N THR A 6 21.18 10.41 -50.42
CA THR A 6 20.17 9.87 -49.48
C THR A 6 19.62 10.99 -48.59
N LEU A 7 18.28 11.04 -48.52
CA LEU A 7 17.40 11.85 -47.67
C LEU A 7 17.28 11.20 -46.28
N PHE A 8 17.31 11.96 -45.18
CA PHE A 8 16.61 11.55 -43.95
C PHE A 8 16.13 12.77 -43.15
N VAL A 9 14.81 12.83 -43.00
CA VAL A 9 14.05 13.64 -42.05
C VAL A 9 14.24 13.03 -40.67
N LEU A 10 14.66 13.81 -39.68
CA LEU A 10 14.38 13.53 -38.28
C LEU A 10 14.42 14.87 -37.49
N PRO A 11 13.28 15.45 -37.10
CA PRO A 11 13.28 16.46 -36.07
C PRO A 11 13.60 15.76 -34.75
N LEU A 12 14.78 16.05 -34.19
CA LEU A 12 15.14 15.68 -32.82
C LEU A 12 14.14 16.38 -31.88
N LEU A 13 13.10 15.64 -31.50
CA LEU A 13 12.29 15.89 -30.31
C LEU A 13 13.17 15.69 -29.08
N THR A 14 14.07 16.65 -28.82
CA THR A 14 14.64 16.86 -27.50
C THR A 14 13.65 17.71 -26.70
N LEU A 15 12.47 17.16 -26.43
CA LEU A 15 11.70 17.61 -25.27
C LEU A 15 12.39 16.98 -24.06
N THR A 16 13.34 17.74 -23.53
CA THR A 16 13.91 17.54 -22.21
C THR A 16 12.79 17.35 -21.21
N ALA A 17 12.72 16.17 -20.60
CA ALA A 17 11.95 15.89 -19.41
C ALA A 17 12.54 16.71 -18.24
N ASN A 18 12.23 18.01 -18.22
CA ASN A 18 12.58 18.95 -17.16
C ASN A 18 11.34 19.68 -16.65
N ALA A 19 10.22 18.96 -16.53
CA ALA A 19 9.08 19.42 -15.77
C ALA A 19 8.78 18.35 -14.72
N LEU A 20 8.76 18.76 -13.44
CA LEU A 20 8.41 18.01 -12.23
C LEU A 20 9.56 17.43 -11.35
N LEU A 21 10.70 18.13 -11.23
CA LEU A 21 11.65 17.87 -10.12
C LEU A 21 11.71 18.98 -9.06
N SER A 22 10.82 19.97 -9.11
CA SER A 22 10.79 21.06 -8.11
C SER A 22 10.08 20.71 -6.80
N GLY A 23 9.74 19.44 -6.56
CA GLY A 23 9.06 18.96 -5.33
C GLY A 23 9.96 18.31 -4.29
N CYS A 24 11.23 18.01 -4.59
CA CYS A 24 12.17 17.47 -3.60
C CYS A 24 13.16 18.56 -3.17
N SER A 25 12.84 19.27 -2.08
CA SER A 25 13.83 20.09 -1.36
C SER A 25 14.72 19.27 -0.43
N GLY A 26 14.43 17.98 -0.26
CA GLY A 26 15.28 17.00 0.42
C GLY A 26 16.42 16.52 -0.48
N GLY A 27 17.62 16.40 0.10
CA GLY A 27 18.84 16.02 -0.61
C GLY A 27 18.68 14.73 -1.41
N THR A 28 19.24 14.70 -2.62
CA THR A 28 19.31 13.50 -3.44
C THR A 28 20.20 12.48 -2.73
N ASP A 29 19.74 11.23 -2.60
CA ASP A 29 20.56 10.12 -2.11
C ASP A 29 21.86 10.05 -2.95
N LYS A 30 22.99 10.04 -2.25
CA LYS A 30 24.33 10.02 -2.86
C LYS A 30 24.91 8.61 -2.92
N THR A 31 24.22 7.63 -2.33
CA THR A 31 24.69 6.25 -2.17
C THR A 31 24.03 5.29 -3.15
N ASN A 32 22.96 5.71 -3.84
CA ASN A 32 22.13 4.85 -4.67
C ASN A 32 21.69 3.59 -3.92
N THR A 33 21.43 3.69 -2.61
CA THR A 33 21.07 2.54 -1.77
C THR A 33 19.80 2.86 -1.03
N ILE A 34 18.80 1.99 -1.14
CA ILE A 34 17.52 2.11 -0.43
C ILE A 34 17.43 0.98 0.60
N TYR A 35 17.31 1.33 1.87
CA TYR A 35 17.04 0.39 2.96
C TYR A 35 15.54 0.28 3.19
N LEU A 36 14.99 -0.92 2.96
CA LEU A 36 13.59 -1.25 3.16
C LEU A 36 13.44 -2.16 4.39
N GLU A 37 12.80 -1.67 5.43
CA GLU A 37 12.54 -2.47 6.63
C GLU A 37 11.12 -3.03 6.61
N TYR A 38 11.00 -4.36 6.67
CA TYR A 38 9.70 -5.05 6.70
C TYR A 38 9.47 -5.78 8.01
N PHE A 39 8.21 -5.85 8.45
CA PHE A 39 7.86 -6.63 9.62
C PHE A 39 7.93 -8.13 9.31
N ASN A 40 8.96 -8.82 9.82
CA ASN A 40 9.28 -10.21 9.49
C ASN A 40 8.32 -11.25 10.09
N LYS A 41 7.35 -10.82 10.92
CA LYS A 41 6.24 -11.67 11.36
C LYS A 41 4.94 -11.39 10.63
N SER A 42 4.95 -10.47 9.67
CA SER A 42 3.80 -10.27 8.78
C SER A 42 3.73 -11.40 7.75
N GLY A 43 2.50 -11.76 7.35
CA GLY A 43 2.27 -12.74 6.29
C GLY A 43 2.61 -12.24 4.87
N PHE A 44 2.89 -10.95 4.69
CA PHE A 44 3.36 -10.38 3.43
C PHE A 44 4.89 -10.47 3.41
N GLY A 45 5.40 -11.62 2.96
CA GLY A 45 6.79 -12.01 3.15
C GLY A 45 7.82 -11.23 2.34
N LYS A 46 9.10 -11.42 2.71
CA LYS A 46 10.29 -10.96 1.99
C LYS A 46 10.25 -11.26 0.49
N GLU A 47 9.70 -12.41 0.10
CA GLU A 47 9.59 -12.85 -1.30
C GLU A 47 8.76 -11.87 -2.15
N TRP A 48 7.65 -11.36 -1.61
CA TRP A 48 6.83 -10.38 -2.31
C TRP A 48 7.59 -9.07 -2.55
N LEU A 49 8.34 -8.61 -1.54
CA LEU A 49 9.19 -7.42 -1.66
C LEU A 49 10.32 -7.64 -2.66
N ASP A 50 11.00 -8.78 -2.62
CA ASP A 50 12.06 -9.13 -3.56
C ASP A 50 11.54 -9.11 -5.00
N ASN A 51 10.35 -9.68 -5.25
CA ASN A 51 9.71 -9.64 -6.56
C ASN A 51 9.40 -8.21 -7.01
N MET A 52 8.86 -7.37 -6.12
CA MET A 52 8.55 -5.98 -6.44
C MET A 52 9.78 -5.15 -6.77
N ILE A 53 10.86 -5.35 -6.03
CA ILE A 53 12.16 -4.70 -6.28
C ILE A 53 12.69 -5.09 -7.66
N ASN A 54 12.63 -6.39 -7.99
CA ASN A 54 13.09 -6.88 -9.29
C ASN A 54 12.27 -6.31 -10.45
N GLU A 55 10.94 -6.27 -10.32
CA GLU A 55 10.06 -5.66 -11.32
C GLU A 55 10.34 -4.18 -11.50
N TRP A 56 10.49 -3.43 -10.40
CA TRP A 56 10.81 -2.00 -10.44
C TRP A 56 12.16 -1.72 -11.12
N LYS A 57 13.20 -2.48 -10.77
CA LYS A 57 14.53 -2.36 -11.41
C LYS A 57 14.47 -2.71 -12.90
N ALA A 58 13.66 -3.70 -13.28
CA ALA A 58 13.48 -4.08 -14.69
C ALA A 58 12.72 -3.02 -15.50
N ALA A 59 11.73 -2.37 -14.89
CA ALA A 59 10.84 -1.41 -15.54
C ALA A 59 11.40 0.03 -15.64
N THR A 60 12.46 0.35 -14.90
CA THR A 60 12.97 1.73 -14.77
C THR A 60 14.42 1.88 -15.20
N SER A 61 14.88 3.12 -15.33
CA SER A 61 16.29 3.45 -15.50
C SER A 61 17.10 3.34 -14.19
N TYR A 62 16.46 3.03 -13.06
CA TYR A 62 17.07 2.99 -11.73
C TYR A 62 17.77 1.66 -11.43
N LYS A 63 18.42 1.08 -12.45
CA LYS A 63 19.09 -0.24 -12.35
C LYS A 63 20.29 -0.23 -11.40
N ASP A 64 20.88 0.94 -11.22
CA ASP A 64 22.08 1.13 -10.39
C ASP A 64 21.76 1.36 -8.91
N PHE A 65 20.47 1.39 -8.53
CA PHE A 65 20.09 1.41 -7.13
C PHE A 65 20.27 0.03 -6.50
N ASP A 66 21.00 -0.05 -5.40
CA ASP A 66 20.95 -1.20 -4.50
C ASP A 66 19.75 -1.07 -3.56
N VAL A 67 19.07 -2.19 -3.30
CA VAL A 67 17.90 -2.19 -2.40
C VAL A 67 18.14 -3.27 -1.37
N ILE A 68 18.34 -2.86 -0.13
CA ILE A 68 18.66 -3.73 0.99
C ILE A 68 17.40 -3.93 1.82
N VAL A 69 16.88 -5.16 1.81
CA VAL A 69 15.71 -5.55 2.60
C VAL A 69 16.14 -6.01 3.99
N VAL A 70 15.72 -5.27 5.00
CA VAL A 70 16.05 -5.51 6.42
C VAL A 70 14.84 -6.16 7.11
N PRO A 71 14.97 -7.39 7.64
CA PRO A 71 13.91 -8.00 8.43
C PRO A 71 13.82 -7.36 9.81
N SER A 72 12.63 -6.93 10.19
CA SER A 72 12.34 -6.34 11.49
C SER A 72 11.49 -7.23 12.37
N SER A 73 11.82 -7.27 13.66
CA SER A 73 10.96 -7.86 14.69
C SER A 73 10.08 -6.82 15.40
N TYR A 74 10.22 -5.54 15.05
CA TYR A 74 9.57 -4.42 15.73
C TYR A 74 8.20 -4.12 15.13
N LEU A 75 7.18 -4.00 15.97
CA LEU A 75 5.77 -3.89 15.57
C LEU A 75 5.32 -2.46 15.24
N GLY A 76 6.10 -1.44 15.60
CA GLY A 76 5.79 -0.03 15.33
C GLY A 76 5.95 0.83 16.57
N GLY A 77 7.16 1.28 16.84
CA GLY A 77 7.47 2.15 17.98
C GLY A 77 8.97 2.24 18.22
N ASP A 78 9.66 1.09 18.17
CA ASP A 78 11.12 1.07 18.25
C ASP A 78 11.78 1.72 17.03
N GLN A 79 11.17 1.63 15.85
CA GLN A 79 11.64 2.37 14.68
C GLN A 79 11.59 3.88 14.88
N ILE A 80 10.57 4.40 15.57
CA ILE A 80 10.47 5.82 15.91
C ILE A 80 11.63 6.22 16.84
N ASN A 81 11.93 5.41 17.86
CA ASN A 81 13.07 5.65 18.76
C ASN A 81 14.41 5.61 18.01
N GLN A 82 14.56 4.74 17.01
CA GLN A 82 15.76 4.67 16.17
C GLN A 82 15.92 5.90 15.27
N ILE A 83 14.82 6.40 14.70
CA ILE A 83 14.81 7.65 13.94
C ILE A 83 15.17 8.83 14.86
N GLU A 84 14.53 8.92 16.04
CA GLU A 84 14.78 9.99 17.01
C GLU A 84 16.25 10.02 17.48
N SER A 85 16.83 8.86 17.75
CA SER A 85 18.23 8.72 18.15
C SER A 85 19.24 8.89 16.99
N GLY A 86 18.77 9.02 15.75
CA GLY A 86 19.62 9.12 14.55
C GLY A 86 20.37 7.83 14.23
N THR A 87 19.90 6.68 14.72
CA THR A 87 20.54 5.38 14.53
C THR A 87 19.91 4.55 13.40
N SER A 88 18.74 4.97 12.92
CA SER A 88 18.10 4.34 11.77
C SER A 88 18.91 4.56 10.49
N LEU A 89 19.15 3.49 9.75
CA LEU A 89 19.62 3.52 8.36
C LEU A 89 18.48 3.28 7.36
N THR A 90 17.27 3.03 7.85
CA THR A 90 16.11 2.67 7.04
C THR A 90 15.50 3.88 6.36
N ASP A 91 15.25 3.78 5.06
CA ASP A 91 14.58 4.81 4.25
C ASP A 91 13.06 4.60 4.22
N ILE A 92 12.60 3.34 4.14
CA ILE A 92 11.18 3.00 4.06
C ILE A 92 10.85 1.91 5.07
N PHE A 93 9.83 2.17 5.87
CA PHE A 93 9.31 1.25 6.88
C PHE A 93 7.95 0.68 6.44
N PHE A 94 7.80 -0.63 6.46
CA PHE A 94 6.50 -1.29 6.36
C PHE A 94 5.93 -1.49 7.76
N GLY A 95 5.17 -0.51 8.22
CA GLY A 95 4.50 -0.55 9.51
C GLY A 95 3.26 -1.45 9.50
N SER A 96 3.05 -2.22 10.56
CA SER A 96 1.83 -3.03 10.74
C SER A 96 0.90 -2.50 11.83
N ASN A 97 1.27 -1.39 12.49
CA ASN A 97 0.58 -0.90 13.68
C ASN A 97 0.21 0.59 13.56
N PRO A 98 -1.01 1.00 13.99
CA PRO A 98 -1.40 2.39 14.19
C PRO A 98 -0.41 3.28 14.95
N GLU A 99 0.45 2.73 15.81
CA GLU A 99 1.43 3.51 16.61
C GLU A 99 2.42 4.31 15.75
N TYR A 100 2.66 3.93 14.49
CA TYR A 100 3.44 4.74 13.55
C TYR A 100 2.89 6.16 13.38
N LYS A 101 1.59 6.37 13.59
CA LYS A 101 0.96 7.70 13.53
C LYS A 101 1.50 8.66 14.59
N THR A 102 2.04 8.17 15.70
CA THR A 102 2.68 9.03 16.71
C THR A 102 3.87 9.78 16.11
N GLY A 103 4.64 9.14 15.24
CA GLY A 103 5.77 9.75 14.53
C GLY A 103 5.37 10.91 13.60
N PHE A 104 4.08 11.11 13.32
CA PHE A 104 3.63 12.30 12.59
C PHE A 104 3.72 13.56 13.46
N TYR A 105 3.54 13.45 14.77
CA TYR A 105 3.42 14.60 15.67
C TYR A 105 4.68 14.88 16.50
N LEU A 106 5.64 13.95 16.50
CA LEU A 106 6.91 14.09 17.23
C LEU A 106 7.83 15.11 16.55
N ASN A 107 9.05 15.29 17.08
CA ASN A 107 10.02 16.25 16.54
C ASN A 107 9.47 17.68 16.44
N ASN A 108 9.03 18.23 17.57
CA ASN A 108 8.46 19.59 17.68
C ASN A 108 7.29 19.85 16.71
N GLY A 109 6.47 18.83 16.40
CA GLY A 109 5.32 18.93 15.52
C GLY A 109 5.62 18.70 14.03
N ASN A 110 6.90 18.67 13.63
CA ASN A 110 7.29 18.39 12.24
C ASN A 110 7.13 16.92 11.87
N GLY A 111 7.15 16.03 12.85
CA GLY A 111 7.17 14.59 12.66
C GLY A 111 8.54 14.06 12.25
N PHE A 112 8.63 12.73 12.15
CA PHE A 112 9.82 12.00 11.73
C PHE A 112 9.74 11.51 10.28
N PHE A 113 8.55 11.54 9.67
CA PHE A 113 8.31 11.04 8.32
C PHE A 113 8.14 12.19 7.33
N GLU A 114 8.60 11.98 6.10
CA GLU A 114 8.47 12.92 4.99
C GLU A 114 6.99 13.12 4.59
N ASP A 115 6.63 14.33 4.16
CA ASP A 115 5.31 14.60 3.60
C ASP A 115 5.23 14.12 2.14
N LEU A 116 4.46 13.06 1.92
CA LEU A 116 4.23 12.40 0.64
C LEU A 116 3.10 13.03 -0.18
N THR A 117 2.55 14.18 0.23
CA THR A 117 1.43 14.83 -0.48
C THR A 117 1.77 15.10 -1.95
N ASP A 118 2.98 15.58 -2.24
CA ASP A 118 3.39 15.85 -3.61
C ASP A 118 3.59 14.55 -4.40
N LEU A 119 4.14 13.52 -3.74
CA LEU A 119 4.32 12.19 -4.33
C LEU A 119 2.99 11.62 -4.81
N VAL A 120 1.94 11.61 -3.98
CA VAL A 120 0.65 11.02 -4.37
C VAL A 120 -0.08 11.80 -5.47
N ASN A 121 0.26 13.07 -5.64
CA ASN A 121 -0.26 13.93 -6.70
C ASN A 121 0.63 13.92 -7.97
N SER A 122 1.69 13.10 -7.98
CA SER A 122 2.53 12.84 -9.15
C SER A 122 2.15 11.52 -9.83
N SER A 123 2.55 11.35 -11.09
CA SER A 123 2.51 10.05 -11.76
C SER A 123 3.86 9.35 -11.64
N ALA A 124 3.84 8.02 -11.53
CA ALA A 124 5.08 7.24 -11.59
C ALA A 124 5.71 7.35 -12.99
N TYR A 125 7.02 7.08 -13.07
CA TYR A 125 7.75 7.13 -14.34
C TYR A 125 7.07 6.25 -15.41
N GLY A 126 6.77 6.84 -16.57
CA GLY A 126 6.12 6.14 -17.67
C GLY A 126 4.63 5.90 -17.50
N GLU A 127 4.02 6.37 -16.40
CA GLU A 127 2.59 6.25 -16.15
C GLU A 127 1.85 7.58 -16.36
N SER A 128 0.61 7.49 -16.81
CA SER A 128 -0.30 8.64 -17.00
C SER A 128 -1.19 8.92 -15.79
N LYS A 129 -1.45 7.90 -14.97
CA LYS A 129 -2.27 8.04 -13.76
C LYS A 129 -1.43 8.55 -12.59
N LEU A 130 -2.06 9.34 -11.73
CA LEU A 130 -1.47 9.76 -10.47
C LEU A 130 -1.39 8.58 -9.50
N ILE A 131 -0.41 8.60 -8.61
CA ILE A 131 -0.23 7.53 -7.61
C ILE A 131 -1.51 7.35 -6.78
N LYS A 132 -2.16 8.45 -6.35
CA LYS A 132 -3.44 8.38 -5.60
C LYS A 132 -4.56 7.67 -6.35
N GLU A 133 -4.61 7.77 -7.68
CA GLU A 133 -5.66 7.17 -8.50
C GLU A 133 -5.52 5.64 -8.62
N LYS A 134 -4.36 5.11 -8.23
CA LYS A 134 -4.08 3.67 -8.18
C LYS A 134 -4.45 3.05 -6.83
N ILE A 135 -4.75 3.87 -5.82
CA ILE A 135 -5.07 3.44 -4.46
C ILE A 135 -6.59 3.45 -4.27
N PRO A 136 -7.23 2.28 -4.10
CA PRO A 136 -8.67 2.22 -3.84
C PRO A 136 -9.03 3.02 -2.58
N ASN A 137 -10.12 3.77 -2.62
CA ASN A 137 -10.64 4.55 -1.50
C ASN A 137 -9.62 5.56 -0.91
N PHE A 138 -8.73 6.11 -1.75
CA PHE A 138 -7.68 7.01 -1.29
C PHE A 138 -8.26 8.20 -0.51
N ASP A 139 -9.14 9.00 -1.12
CA ASP A 139 -9.67 10.21 -0.50
C ASP A 139 -10.57 9.92 0.71
N SER A 140 -11.33 8.82 0.66
CA SER A 140 -12.31 8.47 1.70
C SER A 140 -11.73 7.71 2.90
N THR A 141 -10.52 7.15 2.79
CA THR A 141 -9.97 6.27 3.83
C THR A 141 -8.50 6.55 4.08
N TRP A 142 -7.68 6.51 3.02
CA TRP A 142 -6.24 6.54 3.18
C TRP A 142 -5.67 7.93 3.43
N ARG A 143 -6.31 8.98 2.86
CA ARG A 143 -5.96 10.37 3.14
C ARG A 143 -6.07 10.68 4.62
N GLU A 144 -7.19 10.31 5.25
CA GLU A 144 -7.40 10.52 6.69
C GLU A 144 -6.48 9.62 7.53
N THR A 145 -6.32 8.36 7.12
CA THR A 145 -5.49 7.39 7.86
C THR A 145 -4.03 7.80 7.89
N GLY A 146 -3.50 8.30 6.77
CA GLY A 146 -2.10 8.65 6.64
C GLY A 146 -1.74 10.11 6.86
N GLY A 147 -2.70 11.00 7.03
CA GLY A 147 -2.47 12.41 7.32
C GLY A 147 -2.45 12.74 8.82
N LYS A 148 -1.90 13.92 9.15
CA LYS A 148 -1.98 14.52 10.48
C LYS A 148 -3.37 15.11 10.71
N GLN A 149 -3.98 14.78 11.83
CA GLN A 149 -5.23 15.40 12.29
C GLN A 149 -4.89 16.63 13.13
N ILE A 150 -5.21 17.81 12.62
CA ILE A 150 -4.92 19.10 13.27
C ILE A 150 -6.23 19.85 13.53
N TYR A 151 -6.30 20.56 14.66
CA TYR A 151 -7.44 21.43 14.94
C TYR A 151 -7.26 22.76 14.20
N ASP A 152 -8.21 23.08 13.33
CA ASP A 152 -8.30 24.36 12.64
C ASP A 152 -9.23 25.29 13.43
N SER A 153 -8.64 26.28 14.12
CA SER A 153 -9.39 27.26 14.92
C SER A 153 -10.23 28.23 14.09
N THR A 154 -9.97 28.37 12.78
CA THR A 154 -10.76 29.22 11.89
C THR A 154 -12.06 28.56 11.47
N GLN A 155 -12.05 27.22 11.38
CA GLN A 155 -13.21 26.41 10.99
C GLN A 155 -13.85 25.67 12.18
N ASP A 156 -13.27 25.80 13.37
CA ASP A 156 -13.66 25.11 14.61
C ASP A 156 -13.86 23.60 14.40
N LYS A 157 -12.90 22.94 13.72
CA LYS A 157 -12.97 21.51 13.43
C LYS A 157 -11.58 20.88 13.26
N ILE A 158 -11.53 19.54 13.36
CA ILE A 158 -10.36 18.77 12.97
C ILE A 158 -10.29 18.68 11.44
N VAL A 159 -9.11 18.95 10.88
CA VAL A 159 -8.80 18.80 9.46
C VAL A 159 -7.57 17.92 9.27
N THR A 160 -7.52 17.21 8.15
CA THR A 160 -6.37 16.39 7.77
C THR A 160 -5.36 17.19 6.95
N SER A 161 -4.12 17.25 7.44
CA SER A 161 -2.97 17.94 6.84
C SER A 161 -1.86 16.94 6.47
N GLY A 162 -1.26 17.14 5.30
CA GLY A 162 -0.18 16.30 4.77
C GLY A 162 -0.57 14.84 4.55
N LEU A 163 0.42 14.04 4.15
CA LEU A 163 0.31 12.58 4.05
C LEU A 163 1.65 11.94 4.38
N TYR A 164 1.72 11.06 5.38
CA TYR A 164 2.99 10.56 5.94
C TYR A 164 3.11 9.03 5.91
N LEU A 165 2.13 8.35 5.30
CA LEU A 165 2.20 6.92 4.98
C LEU A 165 1.38 6.61 3.73
N LEU A 166 1.69 5.48 3.11
CA LEU A 166 0.90 4.90 2.02
C LEU A 166 0.40 3.51 2.42
N PRO A 167 -0.82 3.14 2.01
CA PRO A 167 -1.27 1.77 2.14
C PRO A 167 -0.46 0.86 1.23
N TYR A 168 0.04 -0.25 1.78
CA TYR A 168 0.67 -1.32 0.99
C TYR A 168 -0.13 -2.62 1.06
N THR A 169 -1.04 -2.77 2.03
CA THR A 169 -1.95 -3.92 2.13
C THR A 169 -3.24 -3.52 2.85
N SER A 170 -4.34 -4.19 2.51
CA SER A 170 -5.58 -4.15 3.27
C SER A 170 -5.83 -5.53 3.86
N THR A 171 -5.75 -5.66 5.17
CA THR A 171 -6.04 -6.91 5.89
C THR A 171 -7.40 -6.82 6.56
N PHE A 172 -8.15 -7.91 6.57
CA PHE A 172 -9.34 -8.03 7.41
C PHE A 172 -9.02 -8.92 8.62
N THR A 173 -9.60 -8.59 9.77
CA THR A 173 -9.53 -9.43 10.96
C THR A 173 -10.75 -10.33 10.96
N ALA A 174 -10.53 -11.64 10.91
CA ALA A 174 -11.56 -12.65 11.09
C ALA A 174 -11.03 -13.84 11.90
N PRO A 175 -11.92 -14.56 12.60
CA PRO A 175 -11.55 -15.84 13.17
C PRO A 175 -11.14 -16.81 12.04
N ILE A 176 -9.92 -17.34 12.14
CA ILE A 176 -9.47 -18.44 11.30
C ILE A 176 -9.73 -19.72 12.09
N PHE A 177 -10.44 -20.67 11.48
CA PHE A 177 -10.72 -21.96 12.07
C PHE A 177 -10.40 -23.09 11.10
N ASN A 178 -10.11 -24.26 11.65
CA ASN A 178 -10.00 -25.48 10.87
C ASN A 178 -11.41 -25.99 10.56
N TYR A 179 -11.80 -25.89 9.29
CA TYR A 179 -13.14 -26.26 8.82
C TYR A 179 -13.49 -27.72 9.16
N ASP A 180 -12.58 -28.65 8.90
CA ASP A 180 -12.83 -30.08 9.09
C ASP A 180 -12.92 -30.43 10.57
N ASP A 181 -12.03 -29.88 11.41
CA ASP A 181 -12.06 -30.09 12.87
C ASP A 181 -13.36 -29.54 13.50
N TRP A 182 -13.82 -28.39 13.03
CA TRP A 182 -15.08 -27.81 13.51
C TRP A 182 -16.31 -28.59 13.03
N LEU A 183 -16.27 -29.13 11.82
CA LEU A 183 -17.33 -30.00 11.31
C LEU A 183 -17.37 -31.34 12.08
N GLU A 184 -16.22 -31.97 12.34
CA GLU A 184 -16.11 -33.21 13.11
C GLU A 184 -16.62 -33.03 14.54
N LYS A 185 -16.31 -31.89 15.17
CA LYS A 185 -16.75 -31.55 16.52
C LYS A 185 -18.20 -31.05 16.60
N GLY A 186 -18.92 -30.99 15.47
CA GLY A 186 -20.31 -30.51 15.43
C GLY A 186 -20.47 -29.01 15.71
N LEU A 187 -19.40 -28.23 15.55
CA LEU A 187 -19.40 -26.77 15.70
C LEU A 187 -19.84 -26.06 14.41
N LEU A 188 -19.94 -26.80 13.30
CA LEU A 188 -20.48 -26.34 12.03
C LEU A 188 -21.53 -27.32 11.51
N THR A 189 -22.56 -26.80 10.86
CA THR A 189 -23.58 -27.60 10.17
C THR A 189 -23.36 -27.49 8.67
N LYS A 190 -23.35 -28.62 7.96
CA LYS A 190 -23.37 -28.66 6.49
C LYS A 190 -24.78 -28.92 5.98
N ALA A 191 -25.19 -28.20 4.94
CA ALA A 191 -26.39 -28.52 4.17
C ALA A 191 -25.98 -28.88 2.73
N PRO A 192 -26.46 -30.01 2.17
CA PRO A 192 -26.14 -30.38 0.79
C PRO A 192 -26.83 -29.43 -0.21
N SER A 193 -26.19 -29.16 -1.37
CA SER A 193 -26.80 -28.36 -2.46
C SER A 193 -27.84 -29.17 -3.24
N THR A 194 -28.93 -29.58 -2.58
CA THR A 194 -30.07 -30.26 -3.21
C THR A 194 -31.24 -29.31 -3.42
N ASP A 195 -32.12 -29.62 -4.36
CA ASP A 195 -33.32 -28.80 -4.62
C ASP A 195 -34.24 -28.70 -3.41
N GLU A 196 -34.29 -29.76 -2.59
CA GLU A 196 -35.04 -29.80 -1.34
C GLU A 196 -34.48 -28.80 -0.31
N VAL A 197 -33.15 -28.77 -0.14
CA VAL A 197 -32.48 -27.81 0.76
C VAL A 197 -32.62 -26.39 0.25
N LYS A 198 -32.41 -26.15 -1.05
CA LYS A 198 -32.58 -24.83 -1.67
C LYS A 198 -34.00 -24.30 -1.43
N SER A 199 -35.01 -25.15 -1.64
CA SER A 199 -36.42 -24.81 -1.43
C SER A 199 -36.73 -24.48 0.04
N ALA A 200 -36.20 -25.28 0.99
CA ALA A 200 -36.37 -25.03 2.41
C ALA A 200 -35.70 -23.73 2.87
N LEU A 201 -34.51 -23.40 2.35
CA LEU A 201 -33.82 -22.13 2.62
C LEU A 201 -34.60 -20.94 2.06
N THR A 202 -35.08 -21.03 0.82
CA THR A 202 -35.90 -19.97 0.20
C THR A 202 -37.20 -19.75 0.97
N SER A 203 -37.87 -20.81 1.46
CA SER A 203 -39.08 -20.68 2.29
C SER A 203 -38.84 -19.96 3.62
N GLN A 204 -37.61 -19.99 4.13
CA GLN A 204 -37.19 -19.28 5.34
C GLN A 204 -36.70 -17.85 5.05
N GLY A 205 -36.76 -17.39 3.79
CA GLY A 205 -36.29 -16.08 3.37
C GLY A 205 -34.76 -15.94 3.37
N ILE A 206 -34.02 -17.05 3.42
CA ILE A 206 -32.56 -17.04 3.41
C ILE A 206 -32.10 -16.88 1.96
N MET A 207 -31.29 -15.85 1.71
CA MET A 207 -30.68 -15.59 0.40
C MET A 207 -29.34 -16.32 0.28
N PHE A 208 -29.11 -16.94 -0.87
CA PHE A 208 -27.89 -17.68 -1.17
C PHE A 208 -27.65 -17.75 -2.67
N HIS A 209 -26.39 -17.99 -3.05
CA HIS A 209 -26.00 -18.34 -4.41
C HIS A 209 -25.13 -19.59 -4.43
N GLU A 210 -25.04 -20.26 -5.58
CA GLU A 210 -24.23 -21.46 -5.73
C GLU A 210 -22.85 -21.11 -6.31
N GLN A 211 -21.78 -21.56 -5.65
CA GLN A 211 -20.40 -21.39 -6.11
C GLN A 211 -19.61 -22.69 -5.88
N ASN A 212 -18.97 -23.24 -6.92
CA ASN A 212 -18.15 -24.46 -6.83
C ASN A 212 -18.88 -25.65 -6.16
N SER A 213 -20.15 -25.88 -6.52
CA SER A 213 -21.02 -26.92 -5.94
C SER A 213 -21.30 -26.75 -4.43
N LYS A 214 -21.14 -25.54 -3.90
CA LYS A 214 -21.48 -25.16 -2.52
C LYS A 214 -22.51 -24.04 -2.54
N LEU A 215 -23.41 -24.03 -1.55
CA LEU A 215 -24.28 -22.88 -1.29
C LEU A 215 -23.53 -21.85 -0.45
N ILE A 216 -23.43 -20.63 -0.94
CA ILE A 216 -22.86 -19.47 -0.25
C ILE A 216 -24.03 -18.60 0.19
N PHE A 217 -24.16 -18.37 1.49
CA PHE A 217 -25.20 -17.50 2.03
C PHE A 217 -24.82 -16.05 1.77
N ASP A 218 -25.67 -15.35 1.03
CA ASP A 218 -25.57 -13.89 0.93
C ASP A 218 -25.99 -13.38 2.31
N SER A 219 -25.04 -12.76 3.02
CA SER A 219 -25.17 -12.30 4.41
C SER A 219 -26.62 -12.13 4.84
N ALA A 220 -27.07 -12.92 5.82
CA ALA A 220 -28.41 -12.77 6.37
C ALA A 220 -28.63 -11.29 6.74
N PRO A 221 -29.82 -10.73 6.50
CA PRO A 221 -30.16 -9.43 7.06
C PRO A 221 -30.16 -9.61 8.57
N PHE A 222 -29.04 -9.32 9.21
CA PHE A 222 -29.01 -9.06 10.64
C PHE A 222 -29.80 -7.78 10.84
N SER A 223 -31.07 -7.94 11.19
CA SER A 223 -31.92 -6.91 11.78
C SER A 223 -31.54 -6.69 13.24
#